data_AF-A0A7Y2TFB0-F1
#
_entry.id   AF-A0A7Y2TFB0-F1
#
_cell.length_a   1.000
_cell.length_b   1.000
_cell.length_c   1.000
_cell.angle_alpha   90.00
_cell.angle_beta   90.00
_cell.angle_gamma   90.00
#
_symmetry.space_group_name_H-M   'P 1'
#
loop_
_entity.id
_entity.type
_entity.pdbx_description
1 polymer ?
#
loop_
_entity_poly.entity_id
_entity_poly.type
_entity_poly.pdbx_seq_one_letter_code
_entity_poly.pdbx_strand_id
1 'polypeptide(L)'
;MIRIKPKSAQSKKTYIAGNNSATLNTQNMKFKVFLIVVITSIFLTDCKEKEDPAPEVIIKIQVTDSFVFAKSGDFSFEIDASDITATISVVGAGGGGGGGIIGTKKTNSTGGGGGAGSGEVKLFEDIVLTQGATYSVKVGAAGNGGNTGSHGGDGLSSNISLNSDVLFSANGGKGGRSDDVNVVNGAVGGEGFVNGKTGGNGEFLGTFSFNGRAGRGGIGGVNTSNLGNGGDGGIGTAIVNLTLVDPEEGVKGNNGFVKVVWTGLK
;
A
#
# COMPACT_ATOMS: atom_id res chain seq x y z
N MET A 1 20.31 -5.83 -36.80
CA MET A 1 21.44 -4.88 -36.71
C MET A 1 20.94 -3.56 -36.11
N ILE A 2 21.08 -3.38 -34.79
CA ILE A 2 20.69 -2.12 -34.12
C ILE A 2 21.91 -1.18 -34.17
N ARG A 3 21.85 -0.15 -35.02
CA ARG A 3 22.79 0.97 -35.01
C ARG A 3 22.34 1.98 -33.96
N ILE A 4 23.00 2.02 -32.81
CA ILE A 4 22.87 3.11 -31.85
C ILE A 4 23.93 4.17 -32.21
N LYS A 5 23.49 5.33 -32.69
CA LYS A 5 24.33 6.54 -32.74
C LYS A 5 24.17 7.29 -31.42
N PRO A 6 25.26 7.66 -30.71
CA PRO A 6 25.14 8.57 -29.58
C PRO A 6 24.87 9.98 -30.12
N LYS A 7 23.77 10.59 -29.69
CA LYS A 7 23.57 12.03 -29.84
C LYS A 7 23.86 12.67 -28.49
N SER A 8 24.97 13.40 -28.42
CA SER A 8 25.28 14.28 -27.31
C SER A 8 24.32 15.47 -27.30
N ALA A 9 23.83 15.83 -26.12
CA ALA A 9 23.39 17.19 -25.82
C ALA A 9 23.51 17.42 -24.31
N GLN A 10 24.56 18.13 -23.90
CA GLN A 10 24.52 18.93 -22.68
C GLN A 10 23.57 20.11 -22.91
N SER A 11 22.77 20.45 -21.90
CA SER A 11 22.36 21.85 -21.71
C SER A 11 21.98 22.15 -20.26
N LYS A 12 22.87 22.93 -19.63
CA LYS A 12 22.69 23.97 -18.60
C LYS A 12 21.36 24.06 -17.84
N LYS A 13 21.49 24.02 -16.51
CA LYS A 13 20.56 24.61 -15.54
C LYS A 13 20.58 26.14 -15.65
N THR A 14 19.40 26.75 -15.68
CA THR A 14 19.17 28.14 -15.29
C THR A 14 17.97 28.15 -14.35
N TYR A 15 18.17 28.61 -13.12
CA TYR A 15 17.09 28.89 -12.17
C TYR A 15 16.65 30.33 -12.36
N ILE A 16 15.35 30.55 -12.60
CA ILE A 16 14.67 31.83 -12.39
C ILE A 16 13.37 31.54 -11.66
N ALA A 17 13.18 32.20 -10.52
CA ALA A 17 11.98 32.13 -9.69
C ALA A 17 10.85 32.97 -10.30
N GLY A 18 9.60 32.51 -10.18
CA GLY A 18 8.42 33.31 -10.56
C GLY A 18 7.11 32.52 -10.63
N ASN A 19 6.36 32.57 -9.53
CA ASN A 19 4.92 32.40 -9.29
C ASN A 19 3.99 31.71 -10.31
N ASN A 20 3.26 30.73 -9.77
CA ASN A 20 1.89 30.28 -10.07
C ASN A 20 1.54 29.93 -11.52
N SER A 21 1.61 28.64 -11.82
CA SER A 21 0.60 27.91 -12.59
C SER A 21 0.72 26.42 -12.27
N ALA A 22 -0.43 25.77 -12.10
CA ALA A 22 -0.52 24.36 -11.74
C ALA A 22 0.14 23.48 -12.81
N THR A 23 1.15 22.70 -12.40
CA THR A 23 1.78 21.69 -13.24
C THR A 23 1.80 20.37 -12.47
N LEU A 24 1.24 19.32 -13.07
CA LEU A 24 1.18 17.96 -12.52
C LEU A 24 2.55 17.54 -12.00
N ASN A 25 2.61 17.28 -10.69
CA ASN A 25 3.83 16.87 -10.01
C ASN A 25 3.90 15.33 -10.06
N THR A 26 4.54 14.80 -11.10
CA THR A 26 4.95 13.39 -11.21
C THR A 26 6.12 13.15 -10.25
N GLN A 27 5.85 13.07 -8.95
CA GLN A 27 6.89 12.77 -7.95
C GLN A 27 7.01 11.27 -7.69
N ASN A 28 8.21 10.77 -8.00
CA ASN A 28 8.90 9.66 -7.36
C ASN A 28 8.46 8.24 -7.74
N MET A 29 8.50 7.91 -9.03
CA MET A 29 8.91 6.56 -9.42
C MET A 29 10.43 6.45 -9.26
N LYS A 30 10.92 5.77 -8.22
CA LYS A 30 12.33 5.38 -8.14
C LYS A 30 12.55 4.13 -8.97
N PHE A 31 12.87 4.31 -10.25
CA PHE A 31 13.38 3.25 -11.10
C PHE A 31 14.78 2.85 -10.61
N LYS A 32 14.97 1.61 -10.19
CA LYS A 32 16.30 1.00 -10.04
C LYS A 32 16.39 -0.13 -11.05
N VAL A 33 16.94 0.18 -12.22
CA VAL A 33 17.24 -0.83 -13.25
C VAL A 33 18.53 -1.54 -12.86
N PHE A 34 18.44 -2.83 -12.52
CA PHE A 34 19.59 -3.71 -12.45
C PHE A 34 19.61 -4.56 -13.71
N LEU A 35 20.41 -4.18 -14.70
CA LEU A 35 20.63 -4.99 -15.89
C LEU A 35 21.65 -6.09 -15.55
N ILE A 36 21.17 -7.33 -15.38
CA ILE A 36 22.01 -8.51 -15.34
C ILE A 36 21.88 -9.18 -16.71
N VAL A 37 22.90 -9.03 -17.56
CA VAL A 37 22.95 -9.70 -18.87
C VAL A 37 23.51 -11.10 -18.67
N VAL A 38 22.66 -12.13 -18.70
CA VAL A 38 23.11 -13.53 -18.76
C VAL A 38 23.01 -13.99 -20.21
N ILE A 39 24.16 -14.13 -20.88
CA ILE A 39 24.24 -14.67 -22.25
C ILE A 39 24.19 -16.20 -22.13
N THR A 40 23.02 -16.80 -22.33
CA THR A 40 22.85 -18.26 -22.34
C THR A 40 22.85 -18.77 -23.78
N SER A 41 23.98 -19.36 -24.16
CA SER A 41 24.26 -20.15 -25.39
C SER A 41 24.33 -19.43 -26.75
N ILE A 42 25.44 -19.69 -27.45
CA ILE A 42 25.66 -19.40 -28.88
C ILE A 42 25.56 -20.75 -29.59
N PHE A 43 24.54 -20.95 -30.44
CA PHE A 43 24.50 -22.11 -31.33
C PHE A 43 25.24 -21.78 -32.62
N LEU A 44 26.45 -22.30 -32.76
CA LEU A 44 27.20 -22.31 -34.03
C LEU A 44 26.86 -23.63 -34.74
N THR A 45 25.93 -23.59 -35.69
CA THR A 45 25.69 -24.74 -36.56
C THR A 45 26.62 -24.63 -37.76
N ASP A 46 27.70 -25.40 -37.73
CA ASP A 46 28.63 -25.53 -38.85
C ASP A 46 28.08 -26.60 -39.81
N CYS A 47 27.61 -26.20 -40.99
CA CYS A 47 27.29 -27.14 -42.07
C CYS A 47 27.57 -26.53 -43.45
N LYS A 48 28.19 -27.37 -44.28
CA LYS A 48 28.85 -27.09 -45.55
C LYS A 48 27.96 -26.54 -46.66
N GLU A 49 28.59 -25.72 -47.50
CA GLU A 49 28.37 -25.53 -48.95
C GLU A 49 26.96 -25.80 -49.47
N LYS A 50 26.06 -24.90 -49.15
CA LYS A 50 25.06 -24.38 -50.08
C LYS A 50 24.93 -22.89 -49.77
N GLU A 51 24.62 -22.07 -50.78
CA GLU A 51 24.26 -20.65 -50.59
C GLU A 51 22.93 -20.55 -49.83
N ASP A 52 22.85 -21.14 -48.64
CA ASP A 52 21.78 -20.89 -47.69
C ASP A 52 22.05 -19.54 -47.04
N PRO A 53 20.99 -18.75 -46.80
CA PRO A 53 21.12 -17.46 -46.14
C PRO A 53 21.88 -17.64 -44.82
N ALA A 54 22.89 -16.80 -44.60
CA ALA A 54 23.74 -16.86 -43.41
C ALA A 54 22.90 -17.07 -42.15
N PRO A 55 23.31 -17.97 -41.23
CA PRO A 55 22.52 -18.31 -40.06
C PRO A 55 22.20 -17.04 -39.27
N GLU A 56 20.90 -16.80 -39.06
CA GLU A 56 20.44 -15.68 -38.25
C GLU A 56 20.78 -15.96 -36.78
N VAL A 57 21.70 -15.18 -36.22
CA VAL A 57 22.04 -15.26 -34.79
C VAL A 57 21.00 -14.46 -34.01
N ILE A 58 20.04 -15.18 -33.42
CA ILE A 58 19.05 -14.60 -32.50
C ILE A 58 19.65 -14.59 -31.10
N ILE A 59 20.07 -13.42 -30.61
CA ILE A 59 20.48 -13.23 -29.22
C ILE A 59 19.22 -12.92 -28.42
N LYS A 60 18.77 -13.87 -27.59
CA LYS A 60 17.71 -13.62 -26.60
C LYS A 60 18.34 -13.10 -25.31
N ILE A 61 17.90 -11.95 -24.82
CA ILE A 61 18.40 -11.36 -23.58
C ILE A 61 17.35 -11.55 -22.50
N GLN A 62 17.70 -12.29 -21.45
CA GLN A 62 16.86 -12.36 -20.26
C GLN A 62 16.94 -11.05 -19.48
N VAL A 63 15.79 -10.46 -19.17
CA VAL A 63 15.64 -9.23 -18.41
C VAL A 63 14.82 -9.52 -17.17
N THR A 64 15.21 -8.92 -16.04
CA THR A 64 14.42 -8.95 -14.79
C THR A 64 14.21 -7.52 -14.31
N ASP A 65 12.98 -7.15 -13.98
CA ASP A 65 12.64 -5.80 -13.50
C ASP A 65 11.45 -5.83 -12.53
N SER A 66 11.08 -4.68 -11.96
CA SER A 66 9.94 -4.59 -11.05
C SER A 66 9.19 -3.26 -11.09
N PHE A 67 7.88 -3.34 -10.84
CA PHE A 67 7.00 -2.21 -10.59
C PHE A 67 6.56 -2.20 -9.13
N VAL A 68 6.53 -1.02 -8.50
CA VAL A 68 6.14 -0.86 -7.09
C VAL A 68 5.16 0.30 -6.96
N PHE A 69 3.96 0.02 -6.44
CA PHE A 69 2.88 0.96 -6.23
C PHE A 69 2.48 0.97 -4.74
N ALA A 70 2.71 2.10 -4.06
CA ALA A 70 2.43 2.26 -2.62
C ALA A 70 1.54 3.48 -2.30
N LYS A 71 1.26 4.32 -3.29
CA LYS A 71 0.33 5.45 -3.17
C LYS A 71 -1.05 4.97 -3.63
N SER A 72 -2.11 5.34 -2.91
CA SER A 72 -3.47 5.02 -3.34
C SER A 72 -3.82 5.73 -4.66
N GLY A 73 -4.62 5.05 -5.48
CA GLY A 73 -5.04 5.52 -6.80
C GLY A 73 -4.99 4.42 -7.86
N ASP A 74 -5.21 4.83 -9.09
CA ASP A 74 -5.22 3.96 -10.26
C ASP A 74 -3.94 4.20 -11.09
N PHE A 75 -3.32 3.12 -11.53
CA PHE A 75 -2.09 3.09 -12.31
C PHE A 75 -2.19 2.07 -13.45
N SER A 76 -1.24 2.10 -14.36
CA SER A 76 -1.09 1.09 -15.39
C SER A 76 0.37 0.80 -15.69
N PHE A 77 0.66 -0.40 -16.14
CA PHE A 77 1.97 -0.78 -16.66
C PHE A 77 1.82 -1.70 -17.88
N GLU A 78 2.88 -1.75 -18.68
CA GLU A 78 3.03 -2.61 -19.84
C GLU A 78 4.44 -3.22 -19.81
N ILE A 79 4.57 -4.47 -20.26
CA ILE A 79 5.85 -5.15 -20.38
C ILE A 79 6.08 -5.51 -21.85
N ASP A 80 7.09 -4.88 -22.44
CA ASP A 80 7.58 -5.21 -23.78
C ASP A 80 8.71 -6.25 -23.68
N ALA A 81 8.32 -7.50 -23.42
CA ALA A 81 9.18 -8.68 -23.45
C ALA A 81 8.33 -9.92 -23.76
N SER A 82 8.96 -10.97 -24.28
CA SER A 82 8.35 -12.28 -24.49
C SER A 82 8.60 -13.21 -23.29
N ASP A 83 7.87 -14.33 -23.21
CA ASP A 83 8.04 -15.36 -22.16
C ASP A 83 8.03 -14.79 -20.72
N ILE A 84 7.11 -13.85 -20.46
CA ILE A 84 7.07 -13.11 -19.18
C ILE A 84 6.53 -14.01 -18.08
N THR A 85 7.34 -14.19 -17.03
CA THR A 85 6.95 -14.81 -15.75
C THR A 85 7.07 -13.78 -14.64
N ALA A 86 6.09 -13.70 -13.74
CA ALA A 86 6.04 -12.70 -12.70
C ALA A 86 5.69 -13.25 -11.32
N THR A 87 6.27 -12.63 -10.30
CA THR A 87 5.85 -12.71 -8.90
C THR A 87 5.13 -11.41 -8.54
N ILE A 88 3.87 -11.54 -8.10
CA ILE A 88 3.00 -10.41 -7.79
C ILE A 88 2.66 -10.43 -6.31
N SER A 89 2.87 -9.32 -5.62
CA SER A 89 2.43 -9.08 -4.24
C SER A 89 1.31 -8.04 -4.23
N VAL A 90 0.15 -8.38 -3.67
CA VAL A 90 -0.99 -7.46 -3.51
C VAL A 90 -1.37 -7.38 -2.03
N VAL A 91 -1.51 -6.15 -1.53
CA VAL A 91 -1.86 -5.83 -0.14
C VAL A 91 -2.97 -4.79 -0.14
N GLY A 92 -4.07 -5.06 0.56
CA GLY A 92 -5.14 -4.07 0.77
C GLY A 92 -4.72 -2.95 1.71
N ALA A 93 -5.52 -1.90 1.84
CA ALA A 93 -5.25 -0.81 2.77
C ALA A 93 -5.73 -1.13 4.20
N GLY A 94 -5.10 -0.55 5.22
CA GLY A 94 -5.53 -0.71 6.60
C GLY A 94 -6.75 0.17 6.94
N GLY A 95 -7.51 -0.23 7.95
CA GLY A 95 -8.60 0.57 8.49
C GLY A 95 -8.10 1.71 9.37
N GLY A 96 -8.88 2.78 9.51
CA GLY A 96 -8.57 3.86 10.44
C GLY A 96 -8.98 3.51 11.87
N GLY A 97 -8.31 4.07 12.88
CA GLY A 97 -8.73 3.92 14.27
C GLY A 97 -10.00 4.70 14.57
N GLY A 98 -10.80 4.24 15.53
CA GLY A 98 -11.95 4.98 16.04
C GLY A 98 -11.51 6.17 16.91
N GLY A 99 -12.27 7.24 16.92
CA GLY A 99 -11.98 8.38 17.80
C GLY A 99 -12.26 8.08 19.26
N GLY A 100 -11.58 8.80 20.15
CA GLY A 100 -11.85 8.72 21.59
C GLY A 100 -13.25 9.24 21.92
N ILE A 101 -13.83 8.73 23.00
CA ILE A 101 -15.17 9.14 23.43
C ILE A 101 -15.13 10.52 24.08
N ILE A 102 -16.17 11.33 23.82
CA ILE A 102 -16.41 12.58 24.54
C ILE A 102 -17.10 12.26 25.86
N GLY A 103 -16.38 12.37 26.97
CA GLY A 103 -16.91 12.20 28.32
C GLY A 103 -17.70 13.42 28.80
N THR A 104 -18.60 13.22 29.76
CA THR A 104 -19.22 14.34 30.50
C THR A 104 -18.29 14.81 31.62
N LYS A 105 -18.49 16.03 32.13
CA LYS A 105 -17.65 16.69 33.19
C LYS A 105 -17.47 15.89 34.51
N LYS A 106 -18.02 14.69 34.62
CA LYS A 106 -18.04 13.88 35.84
C LYS A 106 -17.37 12.51 35.71
N THR A 107 -16.96 12.08 34.52
CA THR A 107 -16.38 10.74 34.30
C THR A 107 -15.27 10.77 33.25
N ASN A 108 -14.18 10.03 33.48
CA ASN A 108 -13.24 9.69 32.40
C ASN A 108 -13.94 8.78 31.39
N SER A 109 -13.48 8.80 30.14
CA SER A 109 -14.07 8.01 29.06
C SER A 109 -13.02 7.14 28.35
N THR A 110 -13.51 6.15 27.60
CA THR A 110 -12.67 5.16 26.92
C THR A 110 -11.98 5.75 25.70
N GLY A 111 -10.82 5.19 25.35
CA GLY A 111 -10.24 5.41 24.04
C GLY A 111 -11.03 4.69 22.94
N GLY A 112 -10.80 5.10 21.69
CA GLY A 112 -11.28 4.40 20.51
C GLY A 112 -10.49 3.12 20.25
N GLY A 113 -11.08 2.15 19.57
CA GLY A 113 -10.40 0.94 19.12
C GLY A 113 -9.47 1.26 17.95
N GLY A 114 -8.35 0.53 17.85
CA GLY A 114 -7.45 0.63 16.70
C GLY A 114 -8.10 0.05 15.44
N GLY A 115 -7.78 0.60 14.27
CA GLY A 115 -8.16 0.03 12.97
C GLY A 115 -7.41 -1.26 12.71
N ALA A 116 -7.98 -2.14 11.89
CA ALA A 116 -7.35 -3.40 11.52
C ALA A 116 -6.28 -3.22 10.45
N GLY A 117 -5.29 -4.11 10.44
CA GLY A 117 -4.45 -4.31 9.27
C GLY A 117 -5.24 -4.97 8.13
N SER A 118 -4.85 -4.71 6.88
CA SER A 118 -5.48 -5.29 5.69
C SER A 118 -5.36 -6.81 5.60
N GLY A 119 -4.31 -7.33 6.22
CA GLY A 119 -4.23 -8.70 6.65
C GLY A 119 -3.81 -9.76 5.66
N GLU A 120 -3.99 -9.55 4.36
CA GLU A 120 -3.40 -10.44 3.35
C GLU A 120 -2.34 -9.72 2.54
N VAL A 121 -1.12 -10.27 2.59
CA VAL A 121 -0.15 -10.13 1.50
C VAL A 121 -0.37 -11.34 0.61
N LYS A 122 -1.13 -11.18 -0.48
CA LYS A 122 -1.26 -12.26 -1.46
C LYS A 122 -0.05 -12.24 -2.36
N LEU A 123 0.73 -13.31 -2.28
CA LEU A 123 1.85 -13.58 -3.16
C LEU A 123 1.39 -14.57 -4.23
N PHE A 124 1.51 -14.17 -5.48
CA PHE A 124 1.23 -15.00 -6.65
C PHE A 124 2.54 -15.22 -7.38
N GLU A 125 2.98 -16.47 -7.47
CA GLU A 125 4.24 -16.86 -8.11
C GLU A 125 3.96 -17.48 -9.48
N ASP A 126 4.96 -17.44 -10.36
CA ASP A 126 4.92 -18.05 -11.70
C ASP A 126 3.75 -17.59 -12.57
N ILE A 127 3.36 -16.31 -12.45
CA ILE A 127 2.28 -15.72 -13.24
C ILE A 127 2.78 -15.40 -14.64
N VAL A 128 2.14 -16.01 -15.64
CA VAL A 128 2.40 -15.70 -17.05
C VAL A 128 1.68 -14.41 -17.41
N LEU A 129 2.43 -13.44 -17.93
CA LEU A 129 1.88 -12.17 -18.43
C LEU A 129 1.97 -12.10 -19.95
N THR A 130 1.01 -11.40 -20.55
CA THR A 130 0.93 -11.21 -22.00
C THR A 130 1.81 -10.03 -22.40
N GLN A 131 2.65 -10.23 -23.42
CA GLN A 131 3.48 -9.17 -24.00
C GLN A 131 2.61 -8.03 -24.51
N GLY A 132 3.02 -6.79 -24.22
CA GLY A 132 2.35 -5.58 -24.71
C GLY A 132 0.94 -5.36 -24.18
N ALA A 133 0.48 -6.18 -23.23
CA ALA A 133 -0.81 -5.99 -22.58
C ALA A 133 -0.73 -4.89 -21.51
N THR A 134 -1.74 -4.02 -21.49
CA THR A 134 -1.88 -2.99 -20.45
C THR A 134 -2.57 -3.57 -19.23
N TYR A 135 -1.82 -3.71 -18.14
CA TYR A 135 -2.35 -4.11 -16.85
C TYR A 135 -2.72 -2.86 -16.05
N SER A 136 -3.92 -2.86 -15.48
CA SER A 136 -4.37 -1.81 -14.57
C SER A 136 -4.11 -2.24 -13.13
N VAL A 137 -3.67 -1.30 -12.31
CA VAL A 137 -3.37 -1.50 -10.90
C VAL A 137 -4.16 -0.48 -10.10
N LYS A 138 -4.99 -0.96 -9.17
CA LYS A 138 -5.65 -0.13 -8.18
C LYS A 138 -5.02 -0.35 -6.82
N VAL A 139 -4.50 0.71 -6.22
CA VAL A 139 -4.00 0.69 -4.84
C VAL A 139 -5.06 1.28 -3.92
N GLY A 140 -5.54 0.46 -2.98
CA GLY A 140 -6.55 0.86 -2.00
C GLY A 140 -6.10 2.04 -1.14
N ALA A 141 -7.00 2.99 -0.92
CA ALA A 141 -6.81 4.06 0.05
C ALA A 141 -7.04 3.55 1.47
N ALA A 142 -6.25 4.06 2.42
CA ALA A 142 -6.44 3.77 3.83
C ALA A 142 -7.75 4.32 4.38
N GLY A 143 -8.31 3.61 5.35
CA GLY A 143 -9.43 4.08 6.15
C GLY A 143 -9.04 5.33 6.94
N ASN A 144 -9.89 6.36 6.89
CA ASN A 144 -9.69 7.58 7.68
C ASN A 144 -9.88 7.28 9.16
N GLY A 145 -9.13 7.97 10.02
CA GLY A 145 -9.40 7.97 11.45
C GLY A 145 -10.79 8.52 11.75
N GLY A 146 -11.42 8.01 12.79
CA GLY A 146 -12.71 8.51 13.26
C GLY A 146 -12.54 9.82 14.03
N ASN A 147 -13.43 10.77 13.80
CA ASN A 147 -13.55 11.94 14.68
C ASN A 147 -13.90 11.48 16.10
N THR A 148 -13.81 12.39 17.07
CA THR A 148 -14.23 12.12 18.46
C THR A 148 -15.65 11.56 18.51
N GLY A 149 -15.83 10.45 19.23
CA GLY A 149 -17.09 9.69 19.31
C GLY A 149 -17.53 8.98 18.02
N SER A 150 -16.68 8.90 16.98
CA SER A 150 -17.00 8.28 15.70
C SER A 150 -16.09 7.09 15.38
N HIS A 151 -16.64 6.11 14.66
CA HIS A 151 -15.87 4.97 14.15
C HIS A 151 -14.86 5.40 13.09
N GLY A 152 -13.76 4.67 12.97
CA GLY A 152 -12.83 4.79 11.86
C GLY A 152 -13.41 4.21 10.56
N GLY A 153 -12.91 4.67 9.43
CA GLY A 153 -13.28 4.14 8.12
C GLY A 153 -12.57 2.83 7.80
N ASP A 154 -13.21 2.01 6.96
CA ASP A 154 -12.59 0.81 6.40
C ASP A 154 -11.50 1.17 5.37
N GLY A 155 -10.45 0.35 5.30
CA GLY A 155 -9.49 0.39 4.21
C GLY A 155 -10.09 -0.16 2.91
N LEU A 156 -9.67 0.38 1.77
CA LEU A 156 -10.10 -0.12 0.46
C LEU A 156 -9.22 -1.27 -0.05
N SER A 157 -9.79 -2.09 -0.93
CA SER A 157 -9.08 -3.17 -1.60
C SER A 157 -8.03 -2.65 -2.60
N SER A 158 -6.96 -3.41 -2.78
CA SER A 158 -6.02 -3.26 -3.89
C SER A 158 -6.16 -4.41 -4.87
N ASN A 159 -5.98 -4.15 -6.17
CA ASN A 159 -6.06 -5.19 -7.19
C ASN A 159 -5.18 -4.90 -8.42
N ILE A 160 -4.98 -5.96 -9.21
CA ILE A 160 -4.47 -5.90 -10.57
C ILE A 160 -5.53 -6.50 -11.49
N SER A 161 -5.82 -5.83 -12.59
CA SER A 161 -6.74 -6.29 -13.63
C SER A 161 -6.11 -6.23 -15.02
N LEU A 162 -6.64 -7.06 -15.91
CA LEU A 162 -6.42 -6.95 -17.35
C LEU A 162 -7.77 -6.67 -17.98
N ASN A 163 -7.90 -5.53 -18.66
CA ASN A 163 -9.20 -5.01 -19.08
C ASN A 163 -10.16 -4.86 -17.87
N SER A 164 -11.37 -5.42 -17.97
CA SER A 164 -12.37 -5.44 -16.89
C SER A 164 -12.19 -6.57 -15.87
N ASP A 165 -11.29 -7.52 -16.12
CA ASP A 165 -11.18 -8.74 -15.33
C ASP A 165 -10.15 -8.57 -14.21
N VAL A 166 -10.62 -8.64 -12.96
CA VAL A 166 -9.75 -8.61 -11.78
C VAL A 166 -9.01 -9.94 -11.67
N LEU A 167 -7.69 -9.90 -11.87
CA LEU A 167 -6.83 -11.07 -11.81
C LEU A 167 -6.44 -11.38 -10.37
N PHE A 168 -6.05 -10.34 -9.62
CA PHE A 168 -5.53 -10.46 -8.26
C PHE A 168 -6.13 -9.37 -7.38
N SER A 169 -6.60 -9.71 -6.18
CA SER A 169 -7.20 -8.74 -5.26
C SER A 169 -6.94 -9.09 -3.80
N ALA A 170 -6.67 -8.06 -3.00
CA ALA A 170 -6.58 -8.12 -1.55
C ALA A 170 -7.52 -7.09 -0.92
N ASN A 171 -8.32 -7.53 0.04
CA ASN A 171 -9.30 -6.69 0.75
C ASN A 171 -8.61 -5.77 1.78
N GLY A 172 -9.26 -4.66 2.09
CA GLY A 172 -8.79 -3.75 3.14
C GLY A 172 -9.24 -4.19 4.54
N GLY A 173 -8.57 -3.64 5.56
CA GLY A 173 -8.87 -3.88 6.97
C GLY A 173 -10.06 -3.05 7.46
N LYS A 174 -10.75 -3.51 8.50
CA LYS A 174 -11.90 -2.79 9.08
C LYS A 174 -11.47 -1.61 9.95
N GLY A 175 -12.29 -0.57 9.98
CA GLY A 175 -12.12 0.56 10.90
C GLY A 175 -12.27 0.13 12.36
N GLY A 176 -11.55 0.80 13.25
CA GLY A 176 -11.72 0.66 14.70
C GLY A 176 -12.99 1.35 15.16
N ARG A 177 -13.64 0.82 16.19
CA ARG A 177 -14.89 1.37 16.70
C ARG A 177 -14.62 2.41 17.77
N SER A 178 -15.52 3.37 17.87
CA SER A 178 -15.70 4.19 19.08
C SER A 178 -16.95 3.65 19.77
N ASP A 179 -16.98 3.62 21.10
CA ASP A 179 -18.16 3.18 21.85
C ASP A 179 -19.04 4.40 22.22
N ASP A 180 -20.17 4.16 22.87
CA ASP A 180 -21.05 5.22 23.37
C ASP A 180 -20.58 5.79 24.72
N VAL A 181 -20.93 7.05 25.01
CA VAL A 181 -20.52 7.84 26.20
C VAL A 181 -20.83 7.15 27.55
N ASN A 182 -21.69 6.13 27.57
CA ASN A 182 -22.12 5.42 28.77
C ASN A 182 -21.69 3.94 28.81
N VAL A 183 -20.87 3.49 27.86
CA VAL A 183 -20.37 2.11 27.82
C VAL A 183 -19.10 1.99 28.68
N VAL A 184 -19.09 0.99 29.56
CA VAL A 184 -18.01 0.73 30.54
C VAL A 184 -16.91 -0.16 29.93
N ASN A 185 -17.09 -0.61 28.69
CA ASN A 185 -16.09 -1.38 27.96
C ASN A 185 -15.28 -0.45 27.06
N GLY A 186 -13.97 -0.75 26.93
CA GLY A 186 -13.13 -0.06 25.97
C GLY A 186 -13.55 -0.36 24.53
N ALA A 187 -13.43 0.64 23.65
CA ALA A 187 -13.95 0.52 22.29
C ALA A 187 -13.21 -0.56 21.49
N VAL A 188 -13.95 -1.26 20.62
CA VAL A 188 -13.48 -2.49 19.97
C VAL A 188 -12.58 -2.19 18.77
N GLY A 189 -11.42 -2.87 18.68
CA GLY A 189 -10.55 -2.78 17.53
C GLY A 189 -11.17 -3.38 16.26
N GLY A 190 -10.78 -2.86 15.09
CA GLY A 190 -11.27 -3.33 13.80
C GLY A 190 -10.83 -4.76 13.52
N GLU A 191 -11.72 -5.56 12.94
CA GLU A 191 -11.43 -6.93 12.51
C GLU A 191 -10.44 -6.95 11.33
N GLY A 192 -9.38 -7.74 11.47
CA GLY A 192 -8.47 -8.02 10.35
C GLY A 192 -9.12 -8.95 9.34
N PHE A 193 -8.93 -8.70 8.05
CA PHE A 193 -9.47 -9.58 7.00
C PHE A 193 -8.56 -10.81 6.81
N VAL A 194 -9.16 -12.01 6.90
CA VAL A 194 -8.65 -13.43 6.98
C VAL A 194 -7.32 -13.69 7.72
N ASN A 195 -6.30 -12.83 7.61
CA ASN A 195 -4.99 -12.99 8.25
C ASN A 195 -4.43 -11.68 8.85
N GLY A 196 -5.21 -10.60 8.91
CA GLY A 196 -4.78 -9.34 9.52
C GLY A 196 -4.82 -9.34 11.02
N LYS A 197 -3.83 -8.71 11.64
CA LYS A 197 -3.94 -8.42 13.07
C LYS A 197 -5.11 -7.48 13.26
N THR A 198 -6.01 -7.92 14.14
CA THR A 198 -7.08 -7.08 14.66
C THR A 198 -6.46 -5.88 15.37
N GLY A 199 -7.09 -4.72 15.25
CA GLY A 199 -6.71 -3.57 16.06
C GLY A 199 -6.89 -3.90 17.55
N GLY A 200 -6.08 -3.29 18.40
CA GLY A 200 -6.26 -3.35 19.84
C GLY A 200 -7.57 -2.67 20.25
N ASN A 201 -8.13 -3.09 21.37
CA ASN A 201 -9.23 -2.37 22.00
C ASN A 201 -8.70 -1.10 22.68
N GLY A 202 -9.56 -0.08 22.78
CA GLY A 202 -9.31 1.06 23.65
C GLY A 202 -9.25 0.64 25.11
N GLU A 203 -8.47 1.37 25.91
CA GLU A 203 -8.41 1.17 27.35
C GLU A 203 -9.63 1.80 28.03
N PHE A 204 -10.20 1.09 29.01
CA PHE A 204 -11.14 1.65 29.96
C PHE A 204 -10.43 1.93 31.28
N LEU A 205 -10.51 3.18 31.76
CA LEU A 205 -10.06 3.54 33.10
C LEU A 205 -11.30 3.70 33.98
N GLY A 206 -11.40 2.84 34.98
CA GLY A 206 -12.57 2.63 35.85
C GLY A 206 -13.38 3.89 36.21
N THR A 207 -14.69 3.71 36.30
CA THR A 207 -15.63 4.70 36.84
C THR A 207 -15.16 5.16 38.23
N PHE A 208 -15.14 6.48 38.46
CA PHE A 208 -14.99 7.15 39.76
C PHE A 208 -13.60 7.60 40.26
N SER A 209 -12.62 7.87 39.37
CA SER A 209 -11.50 8.76 39.75
C SER A 209 -11.68 10.15 39.14
N PHE A 210 -11.90 11.16 39.99
CA PHE A 210 -11.95 12.59 39.62
C PHE A 210 -10.58 13.17 39.22
N ASN A 211 -9.52 12.37 39.33
CA ASN A 211 -8.17 12.64 38.86
C ASN A 211 -7.62 11.36 38.21
N GLY A 212 -7.92 11.17 36.92
CA GLY A 212 -7.54 9.98 36.18
C GLY A 212 -7.09 10.32 34.76
N ARG A 213 -6.24 9.46 34.19
CA ARG A 213 -5.89 9.56 32.76
C ARG A 213 -7.12 9.17 31.92
N ALA A 214 -7.15 9.61 30.67
CA ALA A 214 -8.12 9.11 29.69
C ALA A 214 -7.79 7.68 29.26
N GLY A 215 -8.81 6.92 28.85
CA GLY A 215 -8.60 5.67 28.15
C GLY A 215 -7.76 5.88 26.90
N ARG A 216 -6.67 5.12 26.75
CA ARG A 216 -5.83 5.15 25.55
C ARG A 216 -6.55 4.49 24.38
N GLY A 217 -6.31 4.98 23.18
CA GLY A 217 -6.76 4.31 21.99
C GLY A 217 -6.04 2.97 21.77
N GLY A 218 -6.72 2.03 21.15
CA GLY A 218 -6.15 0.74 20.79
C GLY A 218 -5.13 0.88 19.66
N ILE A 219 -4.06 0.08 19.70
CA ILE A 219 -3.01 0.10 18.67
C ILE A 219 -3.58 -0.47 17.36
N GLY A 220 -3.29 0.16 16.23
CA GLY A 220 -3.66 -0.32 14.91
C GLY A 220 -3.08 -1.71 14.61
N GLY A 221 -3.85 -2.55 13.94
CA GLY A 221 -3.45 -3.87 13.51
C GLY A 221 -2.26 -3.80 12.53
N VAL A 222 -1.17 -4.49 12.86
CA VAL A 222 0.04 -4.51 12.04
C VAL A 222 -0.04 -5.61 10.98
N ASN A 223 0.38 -5.28 9.75
CA ASN A 223 0.65 -6.25 8.70
C ASN A 223 2.13 -6.65 8.68
N THR A 224 2.48 -7.80 8.10
CA THR A 224 3.84 -8.36 8.04
C THR A 224 4.87 -7.48 7.34
N SER A 225 4.45 -6.40 6.66
CA SER A 225 5.30 -5.55 5.81
C SER A 225 5.26 -4.04 6.12
N ASN A 226 4.69 -3.61 7.27
CA ASN A 226 4.39 -2.20 7.60
C ASN A 226 3.41 -1.48 6.64
N LEU A 227 2.94 -2.17 5.60
CA LEU A 227 2.03 -1.68 4.57
C LEU A 227 0.62 -2.20 4.85
N GLY A 228 -0.40 -1.37 4.62
CA GLY A 228 -1.78 -1.72 5.00
C GLY A 228 -1.98 -1.90 6.52
N ASN A 229 -1.14 -1.30 7.37
CA ASN A 229 -1.35 -1.24 8.81
C ASN A 229 -2.62 -0.43 9.13
N GLY A 230 -3.35 -0.85 10.16
CA GLY A 230 -4.44 -0.07 10.72
C GLY A 230 -3.93 1.16 11.47
N GLY A 231 -4.78 2.17 11.62
CA GLY A 231 -4.48 3.36 12.42
C GLY A 231 -4.80 3.15 13.90
N ASP A 232 -4.07 3.83 14.78
CA ASP A 232 -4.34 3.80 16.23
C ASP A 232 -5.67 4.49 16.56
N GLY A 233 -6.35 4.02 17.59
CA GLY A 233 -7.55 4.69 18.13
C GLY A 233 -7.21 6.01 18.82
N GLY A 234 -8.20 6.88 18.95
CA GLY A 234 -8.07 8.15 19.66
C GLY A 234 -8.16 7.99 21.18
N ILE A 235 -7.62 8.96 21.90
CA ILE A 235 -7.66 9.02 23.38
C ILE A 235 -9.01 9.59 23.83
N GLY A 236 -9.62 8.98 24.85
CA GLY A 236 -10.86 9.49 25.43
C GLY A 236 -10.69 10.82 26.16
N THR A 237 -11.78 11.37 26.70
CA THR A 237 -11.73 12.52 27.62
C THR A 237 -11.15 12.13 28.98
N ALA A 238 -10.24 12.96 29.50
CA ALA A 238 -9.69 12.84 30.86
C ALA A 238 -10.16 14.00 31.76
N ILE A 239 -10.20 13.77 33.07
CA ILE A 239 -10.31 14.83 34.08
C ILE A 239 -9.03 14.87 34.90
N VAL A 240 -8.28 15.97 34.77
CA VAL A 240 -7.03 16.21 35.51
C VAL A 240 -7.15 17.52 36.27
N ASN A 241 -7.10 17.44 37.60
CA ASN A 241 -7.25 18.57 38.51
C ASN A 241 -8.51 19.40 38.23
N LEU A 242 -9.66 18.73 38.06
CA LEU A 242 -10.96 19.33 37.72
C LEU A 242 -11.00 20.06 36.35
N THR A 243 -9.95 19.92 35.54
CA THR A 243 -9.91 20.42 34.16
C THR A 243 -10.18 19.27 33.20
N LEU A 244 -11.05 19.52 32.22
CA LEU A 244 -11.32 18.57 31.14
C LEU A 244 -10.17 18.59 30.14
N VAL A 245 -9.65 17.43 29.77
CA VAL A 245 -8.75 17.25 28.64
C VAL A 245 -9.58 16.69 27.49
N ASP A 246 -9.58 17.39 26.37
CA ASP A 246 -10.39 17.03 25.20
C ASP A 246 -9.95 15.66 24.63
N PRO A 247 -10.92 14.88 24.11
CA PRO A 247 -10.60 13.63 23.44
C PRO A 247 -9.89 13.86 22.11
N GLU A 248 -9.17 12.85 21.67
CA GLU A 248 -8.43 12.85 20.42
C GLU A 248 -9.14 12.01 19.35
N GLU A 249 -8.96 12.40 18.10
CA GLU A 249 -9.41 11.64 16.93
C GLU A 249 -8.57 10.36 16.76
N GLY A 250 -9.13 9.38 16.05
CA GLY A 250 -8.40 8.21 15.62
C GLY A 250 -7.42 8.55 14.51
N VAL A 251 -6.39 7.72 14.34
CA VAL A 251 -5.37 7.89 13.32
C VAL A 251 -5.80 7.18 12.04
N LYS A 252 -5.44 7.77 10.90
CA LYS A 252 -5.60 7.15 9.58
C LYS A 252 -4.70 5.90 9.45
N GLY A 253 -5.21 4.85 8.82
CA GLY A 253 -4.38 3.68 8.48
C GLY A 253 -3.37 3.95 7.35
N ASN A 254 -2.69 2.90 6.90
CA ASN A 254 -1.80 2.95 5.75
C ASN A 254 -2.48 2.48 4.46
N ASN A 255 -2.06 3.04 3.34
CA ASN A 255 -2.54 2.61 2.02
C ASN A 255 -2.16 1.15 1.75
N GLY A 256 -2.82 0.58 0.74
CA GLY A 256 -2.43 -0.70 0.17
C GLY A 256 -1.11 -0.64 -0.58
N PHE A 257 -0.74 -1.77 -1.17
CA PHE A 257 0.51 -1.93 -1.89
C PHE A 257 0.38 -2.97 -2.99
N VAL A 258 1.03 -2.72 -4.12
CA VAL A 258 1.18 -3.67 -5.21
C VAL A 258 2.62 -3.69 -5.68
N LYS A 259 3.21 -4.88 -5.81
CA LYS A 259 4.53 -5.08 -6.41
C LYS A 259 4.45 -6.18 -7.46
N VAL A 260 5.07 -5.93 -8.61
CA VAL A 260 5.22 -6.91 -9.68
C VAL A 260 6.71 -7.04 -9.93
N VAL A 261 7.28 -8.22 -9.71
CA VAL A 261 8.63 -8.58 -10.13
C VAL A 261 8.48 -9.51 -11.31
N TRP A 262 9.17 -9.26 -12.42
CA TRP A 262 9.01 -10.07 -13.61
C TRP A 262 10.35 -10.37 -14.26
N THR A 263 10.37 -11.47 -15.02
CA THR A 263 11.48 -11.89 -15.86
C THR A 263 10.92 -12.24 -17.24
N GLY A 264 11.63 -11.90 -18.31
CA GLY A 264 11.24 -12.20 -19.69
C GLY A 264 12.40 -12.09 -20.67
N LEU A 265 12.14 -12.35 -21.95
CA LEU A 265 13.12 -12.33 -23.04
C LEU A 265 12.89 -11.13 -23.96
N LYS A 266 13.95 -10.36 -24.21
CA LYS A 266 14.03 -9.30 -25.23
C LYS A 266 14.88 -9.71 -26.42
#